data_AF-A0A1B4LJ74-F1
#
_entry.id   AF-A0A1B4LJ74-F1
#
_cell.length_a   1.000
_cell.length_b   1.000
_cell.length_c   1.000
_cell.angle_alpha   90.00
_cell.angle_beta   90.00
_cell.angle_gamma   90.00
#
_symmetry.space_group_name_H-M   'P 1'
#
loop_
_entity.id
_entity.type
_entity.pdbx_description
1 polymer ?
#
loop_
_entity_poly.entity_id
_entity_poly.type
_entity_poly.pdbx_seq_one_letter_code
_entity_poly.pdbx_strand_id
1 'polypeptide(L)'
;MKPRTRSPLCRRNERGATVVEFALVAAIFCTLLIGICEFGRVLFYWNTASEAMRLGARTATVCDVNAAGIVKRVKSMLPILADANVAVTYTPSGCDVSSCSFVTLSITNLTVKTMVPFVNVALTMPPFTTTLPRESLNSSTGGSACQ
;
A
#
# COMPACT_ATOMS: atom_id res chain seq x y z
N MET A 1 -0.67 -86.01 -3.13
CA MET A 1 -0.86 -84.78 -2.31
C MET A 1 -0.08 -83.64 -2.96
N LYS A 2 -0.75 -82.53 -3.32
CA LYS A 2 -0.15 -81.41 -4.07
C LYS A 2 -0.12 -80.16 -3.16
N PRO A 3 1.01 -79.47 -2.97
CA PRO A 3 1.08 -78.36 -2.03
C PRO A 3 0.44 -77.11 -2.64
N ARG A 4 -0.44 -76.45 -1.88
CA ARG A 4 -0.96 -75.11 -2.21
C ARG A 4 0.06 -74.06 -1.77
N THR A 5 0.75 -73.47 -2.73
CA THR A 5 1.58 -72.28 -2.53
C THR A 5 0.68 -71.09 -2.19
N ARG A 6 0.82 -70.54 -0.96
CA ARG A 6 0.16 -69.30 -0.56
C ARG A 6 0.92 -68.12 -1.16
N SER A 7 0.23 -67.30 -1.95
CA SER A 7 0.76 -66.03 -2.47
C SER A 7 0.96 -65.02 -1.33
N PRO A 8 2.07 -64.26 -1.32
CA PRO A 8 2.25 -63.19 -0.36
C PRO A 8 1.30 -62.05 -0.72
N LEU A 9 0.45 -61.66 0.22
CA LEU A 9 -0.37 -60.46 0.11
C LEU A 9 0.55 -59.26 -0.12
N CYS A 10 0.43 -58.64 -1.29
CA CYS A 10 1.15 -57.45 -1.67
C CYS A 10 0.91 -56.37 -0.61
N ARG A 11 1.94 -56.05 0.18
CA ARG A 11 1.89 -55.03 1.22
C ARG A 11 1.75 -53.68 0.51
N ARG A 12 0.54 -53.12 0.52
CA ARG A 12 0.20 -51.84 -0.12
C ARG A 12 1.19 -50.79 0.37
N ASN A 13 1.89 -50.17 -0.56
CA ASN A 13 3.03 -49.31 -0.29
C ASN A 13 2.52 -47.91 0.11
N GLU A 14 2.07 -47.74 1.37
CA GLU A 14 1.57 -46.48 1.96
C GLU A 14 2.64 -45.38 2.12
N ARG A 15 3.85 -45.57 1.58
CA ARG A 15 5.03 -44.72 1.83
C ARG A 15 4.96 -43.29 1.27
N GLY A 16 3.87 -42.91 0.60
CA GLY A 16 3.66 -41.57 0.05
C GLY A 16 2.45 -40.82 0.60
N ALA A 17 1.52 -41.50 1.28
CA ALA A 17 0.26 -40.89 1.71
C ALA A 17 0.49 -39.75 2.71
N THR A 18 1.38 -39.96 3.69
CA THR A 18 1.72 -38.97 4.72
C THR A 18 2.37 -37.70 4.14
N VAL A 19 3.17 -37.85 3.08
CA VAL A 19 3.81 -36.71 2.40
C VAL A 19 2.77 -35.87 1.67
N VAL A 20 1.76 -36.50 1.06
CA VAL A 20 0.65 -35.80 0.37
C VAL A 20 -0.24 -35.06 1.37
N GLU A 21 -0.59 -35.70 2.48
CA GLU A 21 -1.38 -35.05 3.55
C GLU A 21 -0.65 -33.83 4.12
N PHE A 22 0.65 -33.97 4.41
CA PHE A 22 1.47 -32.85 4.86
C PHE A 22 1.54 -31.73 3.82
N ALA A 23 1.73 -32.07 2.53
CA ALA A 23 1.79 -31.08 1.46
C ALA A 23 0.49 -30.27 1.33
N LEU A 24 -0.67 -30.91 1.48
CA LEU A 24 -1.98 -30.23 1.45
C LEU A 24 -2.14 -29.26 2.62
N VAL A 25 -1.83 -29.70 3.85
CA VAL A 25 -1.91 -28.85 5.03
C VAL A 25 -0.91 -27.69 4.94
N ALA A 26 0.33 -27.97 4.54
CA ALA A 26 1.36 -26.97 4.35
C ALA A 26 0.99 -25.94 3.28
N ALA A 27 0.38 -26.37 2.16
CA ALA A 27 -0.09 -25.47 1.12
C ALA A 27 -1.13 -24.48 1.66
N ILE A 28 -2.15 -24.96 2.38
CA ILE A 28 -3.18 -24.11 2.98
C ILE A 28 -2.56 -23.16 4.02
N PHE A 29 -1.71 -23.68 4.89
CA PHE A 29 -1.03 -22.88 5.91
C PHE A 29 -0.17 -21.76 5.31
N CYS A 30 0.62 -22.07 4.28
CA CYS A 30 1.42 -21.08 3.56
C CYS A 30 0.55 -20.00 2.88
N THR A 31 -0.58 -20.38 2.27
CA THR A 31 -1.49 -19.38 1.67
C THR A 31 -2.09 -18.44 2.72
N LEU A 32 -2.43 -18.96 3.89
CA LEU A 32 -2.96 -18.18 5.00
C LEU A 32 -1.91 -17.20 5.54
N LEU A 33 -0.66 -17.66 5.72
CA LEU A 33 0.45 -16.79 6.15
C LEU A 33 0.71 -15.67 5.15
N ILE A 34 0.75 -15.97 3.84
CA ILE A 34 0.89 -14.95 2.79
C ILE A 34 -0.27 -13.95 2.86
N GLY A 35 -1.51 -14.42 3.05
CA GLY A 35 -2.68 -13.56 3.20
C GLY A 35 -2.55 -12.59 4.39
N ILE A 36 -2.10 -13.07 5.55
CA ILE A 36 -1.89 -12.21 6.74
C ILE A 36 -0.78 -11.19 6.48
N CYS A 37 0.34 -11.60 5.89
CA CYS A 37 1.45 -10.70 5.55
C CYS A 37 1.01 -9.60 4.57
N GLU A 38 0.25 -9.96 3.53
CA GLU A 38 -0.29 -9.01 2.55
C GLU A 38 -1.27 -8.03 3.19
N PHE A 39 -2.15 -8.51 4.09
CA PHE A 39 -3.06 -7.64 4.83
C PHE A 39 -2.32 -6.67 5.74
N GLY A 40 -1.28 -7.14 6.45
CA GLY A 40 -0.40 -6.28 7.26
C GLY A 40 0.29 -5.19 6.42
N ARG A 41 0.75 -5.54 5.21
CA ARG A 41 1.35 -4.59 4.27
C ARG A 41 0.37 -3.52 3.81
N VAL A 42 -0.87 -3.90 3.50
CA VAL A 42 -1.93 -2.94 3.12
C VAL A 42 -2.25 -1.99 4.28
N LEU A 43 -2.39 -2.50 5.51
CA LEU A 43 -2.60 -1.66 6.68
C LEU A 43 -1.42 -0.72 6.96
N PHE A 44 -0.19 -1.17 6.73
CA PHE A 44 0.99 -0.31 6.84
C PHE A 44 0.92 0.86 5.84
N TYR A 45 0.56 0.60 4.58
CA TYR A 45 0.33 1.67 3.61
C TYR A 45 -0.77 2.62 4.04
N TRP A 46 -1.83 2.11 4.69
CA TRP A 46 -2.91 2.95 5.20
C TRP A 46 -2.45 3.97 6.24
N ASN A 47 -1.72 3.49 7.24
CA ASN A 47 -1.22 4.34 8.30
C ASN A 47 -0.17 5.33 7.78
N THR A 48 0.72 4.85 6.90
CA THR A 48 1.76 5.70 6.30
C THR A 48 1.13 6.77 5.42
N ALA A 49 0.09 6.45 4.64
CA ALA A 49 -0.60 7.42 3.79
C ALA A 49 -1.19 8.56 4.63
N SER A 50 -1.86 8.24 5.74
CA SER A 50 -2.42 9.25 6.64
C SER A 50 -1.34 10.20 7.20
N GLU A 51 -0.20 9.65 7.61
CA GLU A 51 0.89 10.48 8.15
C GLU A 51 1.58 11.31 7.04
N ALA A 52 1.80 10.72 5.87
CA ALA A 52 2.34 11.42 4.71
C ALA A 52 1.43 12.57 4.27
N MET A 53 0.11 12.41 4.36
CA MET A 53 -0.86 13.47 4.09
C MET A 53 -0.76 14.61 5.09
N ARG A 54 -0.66 14.29 6.38
CA ARG A 54 -0.52 15.30 7.44
C ARG A 54 0.76 16.13 7.26
N LEU A 55 1.87 15.46 6.96
CA LEU A 55 3.14 16.12 6.71
C LEU A 55 3.15 16.91 5.40
N GLY A 56 2.63 16.32 4.31
CA GLY A 56 2.50 16.98 3.03
C GLY A 56 1.63 18.23 3.09
N ALA A 57 0.52 18.16 3.83
CA ALA A 57 -0.39 19.29 3.97
C ALA A 57 0.24 20.42 4.80
N ARG A 58 1.00 20.10 5.86
CA ARG A 58 1.82 21.09 6.59
C ARG A 58 2.91 21.72 5.73
N THR A 59 3.52 20.95 4.82
CA THR A 59 4.47 21.50 3.85
C THR A 59 3.75 22.42 2.86
N ALA A 60 2.56 22.04 2.41
CA ALA A 60 1.76 22.78 1.43
C ALA A 60 1.17 24.10 1.96
N THR A 61 1.06 24.30 3.28
CA THR A 61 0.63 25.58 3.87
C THR A 61 1.75 26.62 3.94
N VAL A 62 3.01 26.19 3.80
CA VAL A 62 4.21 27.03 3.92
C VAL A 62 4.88 27.24 2.56
N CYS A 63 4.96 26.19 1.74
CA CYS A 63 5.55 26.24 0.41
C CYS A 63 4.61 26.92 -0.61
N ASP A 64 5.19 27.37 -1.72
CA ASP A 64 4.48 28.02 -2.82
C ASP A 64 3.38 27.11 -3.42
N VAL A 65 2.36 27.75 -4.03
CA VAL A 65 1.16 27.14 -4.62
C VAL A 65 1.42 26.15 -5.76
N ASN A 66 2.68 26.00 -6.19
CA ASN A 66 3.07 25.02 -7.22
C ASN A 66 4.37 24.26 -6.91
N ALA A 67 4.75 24.16 -5.62
CA ALA A 67 5.99 23.50 -5.24
C ALA A 67 5.97 21.98 -5.54
N ALA A 68 6.74 21.55 -6.53
CA ALA A 68 6.94 20.13 -6.85
C ALA A 68 7.50 19.30 -5.65
N GLY A 69 8.10 19.98 -4.66
CA GLY A 69 8.57 19.37 -3.41
C GLY A 69 7.47 18.69 -2.59
N ILE A 70 6.21 19.16 -2.66
CA ILE A 70 5.10 18.58 -1.87
C ILE A 70 4.86 17.13 -2.31
N VAL A 71 4.72 16.90 -3.61
CA VAL A 71 4.48 15.56 -4.17
C VAL A 71 5.68 14.65 -3.95
N LYS A 72 6.92 15.16 -4.14
CA LYS A 72 8.15 14.41 -3.83
C LYS A 72 8.22 13.98 -2.37
N ARG A 73 7.82 14.85 -1.44
CA ARG A 73 7.84 14.56 -0.01
C ARG A 73 6.86 13.45 0.35
N VAL A 74 5.64 13.52 -0.16
CA VAL A 74 4.62 12.47 0.02
C VAL A 74 5.10 11.15 -0.59
N LYS A 75 5.68 11.18 -1.81
CA LYS A 75 6.24 10.00 -2.47
C LYS A 75 7.47 9.41 -1.77
N SER A 76 8.26 10.23 -1.07
CA SER A 76 9.40 9.73 -0.28
C SER A 76 8.94 8.79 0.85
N MET A 77 7.72 8.99 1.35
CA MET A 77 7.12 8.16 2.40
C MET A 77 6.32 6.99 1.81
N LEU A 78 5.66 7.20 0.67
CA LEU A 78 4.96 6.15 -0.08
C LEU A 78 5.44 6.11 -1.54
N PRO A 79 6.51 5.35 -1.82
CA PRO A 79 7.06 5.23 -3.18
C PRO A 79 6.12 4.49 -4.15
N ILE A 80 5.07 3.85 -3.63
CA ILE A 80 4.02 3.19 -4.40
C ILE A 80 3.04 4.18 -5.07
N LEU A 81 3.02 5.44 -4.64
CA LEU A 81 2.17 6.47 -5.26
C LEU A 81 2.74 6.94 -6.59
N ALA A 82 1.88 7.10 -7.60
CA ALA A 82 2.18 7.91 -8.77
C ALA A 82 1.85 9.40 -8.49
N ASP A 83 2.45 10.31 -9.26
CA ASP A 83 2.21 11.75 -9.08
C ASP A 83 0.73 12.10 -9.31
N ALA A 84 0.05 11.39 -10.21
CA ALA A 84 -1.37 11.56 -10.50
C ALA A 84 -2.30 11.17 -9.34
N ASN A 85 -1.81 10.43 -8.34
CA ASN A 85 -2.60 10.06 -7.17
C ASN A 85 -2.71 11.20 -6.16
N VAL A 86 -1.81 12.18 -6.20
CA VAL A 86 -1.76 13.29 -5.24
C VAL A 86 -2.32 14.55 -5.90
N ALA A 87 -3.34 15.15 -5.30
CA ALA A 87 -3.87 16.43 -5.74
C ALA A 87 -3.84 17.44 -4.60
N VAL A 88 -3.28 18.62 -4.87
CA VAL A 88 -3.25 19.78 -3.98
C VAL A 88 -4.23 20.80 -4.52
N THR A 89 -5.12 21.31 -3.69
CA THR A 89 -6.13 22.31 -4.06
C THR A 89 -6.14 23.45 -3.07
N TYR A 90 -6.10 24.67 -3.58
CA TYR A 90 -6.14 25.89 -2.79
C TYR A 90 -7.54 26.51 -2.86
N THR A 91 -8.00 27.02 -1.73
CA THR A 91 -9.31 27.67 -1.62
C THR A 91 -9.15 29.09 -1.06
N PRO A 92 -9.84 30.10 -1.63
CA PRO A 92 -10.77 30.04 -2.78
C PRO A 92 -10.07 29.77 -4.12
N SER A 93 -10.78 29.22 -5.11
CA SER A 93 -10.20 28.85 -6.41
C SER A 93 -9.59 30.06 -7.13
N GLY A 94 -8.38 29.89 -7.69
CA GLY A 94 -7.66 30.98 -8.36
C GLY A 94 -7.02 31.99 -7.39
N CYS A 95 -6.92 31.64 -6.11
CA CYS A 95 -6.19 32.43 -5.14
C CYS A 95 -4.68 32.41 -5.39
N ASP A 96 -4.03 33.47 -4.93
CA ASP A 96 -2.57 33.65 -4.95
C ASP A 96 -2.04 33.55 -3.52
N VAL A 97 -0.72 33.58 -3.33
CA VAL A 97 -0.03 33.46 -2.03
C VAL A 97 -0.59 34.38 -0.94
N SER A 98 -1.17 35.52 -1.33
CA SER A 98 -1.74 36.53 -0.44
C SER A 98 -3.24 36.33 -0.13
N SER A 99 -3.99 35.63 -0.98
CA SER A 99 -5.46 35.51 -0.92
C SER A 99 -5.99 34.11 -0.63
N CYS A 100 -5.15 33.07 -0.70
CA CYS A 100 -5.56 31.73 -0.30
C CYS A 100 -5.89 31.67 1.20
N SER A 101 -6.85 30.85 1.60
CA SER A 101 -7.26 30.68 3.01
C SER A 101 -6.99 29.26 3.49
N PHE A 102 -7.29 28.25 2.68
CA PHE A 102 -7.04 26.85 3.02
C PHE A 102 -6.35 26.10 1.89
N VAL A 103 -5.56 25.11 2.30
CA VAL A 103 -4.89 24.15 1.44
C VAL A 103 -5.48 22.78 1.75
N THR A 104 -5.99 22.13 0.70
CA THR A 104 -6.51 20.78 0.77
C THR A 104 -5.57 19.86 0.01
N LEU A 105 -5.06 18.84 0.68
CA LEU A 105 -4.29 17.79 0.05
C LEU A 105 -5.18 16.56 -0.04
N SER A 106 -5.15 15.86 -1.18
CA SER A 106 -5.89 14.62 -1.38
C SER A 106 -5.02 13.54 -2.03
N ILE A 107 -5.19 12.28 -1.59
CA ILE A 107 -4.69 11.09 -2.28
C ILE A 107 -5.89 10.31 -2.80
N THR A 108 -5.90 10.00 -4.10
CA THR A 108 -6.96 9.20 -4.74
C THR A 108 -6.37 8.06 -5.56
N ASN A 109 -7.18 7.04 -5.87
CA ASN A 109 -6.86 5.94 -6.79
C ASN A 109 -5.59 5.13 -6.47
N LEU A 110 -5.20 5.04 -5.20
CA LEU A 110 -4.06 4.21 -4.82
C LEU A 110 -4.45 2.73 -4.94
N THR A 111 -3.73 2.00 -5.79
CA THR A 111 -3.98 0.57 -6.03
C THR A 111 -2.79 -0.25 -5.57
N VAL A 112 -3.00 -1.08 -4.54
CA VAL A 112 -1.98 -2.01 -4.04
C VAL A 112 -2.17 -3.36 -4.71
N LYS A 113 -1.17 -3.79 -5.49
CA LYS A 113 -1.15 -5.13 -6.09
C LYS A 113 -0.70 -6.15 -5.04
N THR A 114 -1.58 -7.08 -4.70
CA THR A 114 -1.24 -8.14 -3.74
C THR A 114 -0.39 -9.21 -4.39
N MET A 115 0.62 -9.74 -3.68
CA MET A 115 1.49 -10.82 -4.19
C MET A 115 0.96 -12.22 -3.81
N VAL A 116 -0.36 -12.42 -3.90
CA VAL A 116 -0.98 -13.71 -3.60
C VAL A 116 -0.74 -14.66 -4.79
N PRO A 117 -0.18 -15.87 -4.57
CA PRO A 117 -0.03 -16.83 -5.65
C PRO A 117 -1.43 -17.21 -6.19
N PHE A 118 -1.56 -17.27 -7.51
CA PHE A 118 -2.77 -17.64 -8.28
C PHE A 118 -3.89 -16.60 -8.40
N VAL A 119 -3.93 -15.54 -7.57
CA VAL A 119 -4.98 -14.51 -7.66
C VAL A 119 -4.39 -13.10 -7.61
N ASN A 120 -4.46 -12.38 -8.72
CA ASN A 120 -4.03 -10.99 -8.82
C ASN A 120 -5.13 -10.05 -8.29
N VAL A 121 -5.31 -10.00 -6.97
CA VAL A 121 -6.22 -9.02 -6.35
C VAL A 121 -5.55 -7.65 -6.33
N ALA A 122 -6.25 -6.65 -6.86
CA ALA A 122 -5.88 -5.25 -6.76
C ALA A 122 -6.83 -4.56 -5.79
N LEU A 123 -6.32 -4.11 -4.65
CA LEU A 123 -7.11 -3.38 -3.68
C LEU A 123 -6.96 -1.89 -3.92
N THR A 124 -8.06 -1.24 -4.28
CA THR A 124 -8.13 0.22 -4.37
C THR A 124 -8.49 0.79 -3.01
N MET A 125 -7.65 1.69 -2.54
CA MET A 125 -7.82 2.34 -1.25
C MET A 125 -8.80 3.51 -1.35
N PRO A 126 -9.64 3.77 -0.32
CA PRO A 126 -10.48 4.96 -0.33
C PRO A 126 -9.62 6.24 -0.33
N PRO A 127 -10.19 7.36 -0.82
CA PRO A 127 -9.46 8.62 -0.88
C PRO A 127 -9.20 9.19 0.52
N PHE A 128 -8.01 9.75 0.72
CA PHE A 128 -7.66 10.51 1.92
C PHE A 128 -7.62 11.98 1.61
N THR A 129 -8.16 12.80 2.51
CA THR A 129 -8.12 14.25 2.38
C THR A 129 -7.72 14.88 3.71
N THR A 130 -6.85 15.88 3.63
CA THR A 130 -6.39 16.65 4.79
C THR A 130 -6.42 18.12 4.40
N THR A 131 -7.14 18.92 5.18
CA THR A 131 -7.27 20.36 4.95
C THR A 131 -6.62 21.12 6.10
N LEU A 132 -5.77 22.09 5.80
CA LEU A 132 -5.19 23.00 6.78
C LEU A 132 -5.33 24.46 6.32
N PRO A 133 -5.43 25.43 7.24
CA PRO A 133 -5.37 26.84 6.90
C PRO A 133 -3.97 27.20 6.39
N ARG A 134 -3.88 28.19 5.51
CA ARG A 134 -2.59 28.69 5.04
C ARG A 134 -1.77 29.30 6.18
N GLU A 135 -0.44 29.19 6.08
CA GLU A 135 0.48 29.87 7.00
C GLU A 135 1.22 30.98 6.26
N SER A 136 2.16 30.66 5.36
CA SER A 136 2.95 31.67 4.64
C SER A 136 2.85 31.62 3.12
N LEU A 137 2.74 30.42 2.52
CA LEU A 137 2.71 30.16 1.06
C LEU A 137 3.82 30.85 0.23
N ASN A 138 4.85 31.41 0.84
CA ASN A 138 5.87 32.23 0.17
C ASN A 138 7.29 31.72 0.41
N SER A 139 7.42 30.46 0.83
CA SER A 139 8.74 29.87 1.11
C SER A 139 9.41 29.38 -0.18
N SER A 140 9.58 30.29 -1.16
CA SER A 140 10.16 30.01 -2.48
C SER A 140 11.71 29.99 -2.48
N THR A 141 12.37 30.43 -1.39
CA THR A 141 13.80 30.83 -1.45
C THR A 141 14.82 30.09 -0.56
N GLY A 142 14.57 28.86 -0.06
CA GLY A 142 15.71 28.06 0.44
C GLY A 142 15.53 27.09 1.60
N GLY A 143 14.32 26.67 1.96
CA GLY A 143 14.15 25.54 2.88
C GLY A 143 14.21 24.21 2.13
N SER A 144 15.04 23.26 2.56
CA SER A 144 15.03 21.87 2.05
C SER A 144 13.66 21.18 2.19
N ALA A 145 12.74 21.76 2.95
CA ALA A 145 11.37 21.30 3.12
C ALA A 145 10.47 21.55 1.88
N CYS A 146 10.81 22.48 0.99
CA CYS A 146 9.99 22.84 -0.20
C CYS A 146 10.56 22.34 -1.55
N GLN A 147 11.71 21.63 -1.55
CA GLN A 147 12.40 21.15 -2.77
C GLN A 147 12.16 19.67 -3.09
#